data_AF-A0A3M7M8Z7-F1
#
_entry.id   AF-A0A3M7M8Z7-F1
#
_cell.length_a   1.000
_cell.length_b   1.000
_cell.length_c   1.000
_cell.angle_alpha   90.00
_cell.angle_beta   90.00
_cell.angle_gamma   90.00
#
_symmetry.space_group_name_H-M   'P 1'
#
loop_
_entity.id
_entity.type
_entity.pdbx_description
1 polymer ?
#
loop_
_entity_poly.entity_id
_entity_poly.type
_entity_poly.pdbx_seq_one_letter_code
_entity_poly.pdbx_strand_id
1 'polypeptide(L)'
;MCNRTCGMWLARIMPPAPPQFPSFSSSAPAPHKPKTSPAHLLRYQRQHTPSLAPLCQPTIALATQCLPRPVRSPSPAAVPPPPPPPRNNAAWRRRAGSSQHRPPFTSTKAHASMEPRRRPEYNLEIFADAACVKDVVKAILHTIFFHRYFTSISPLTRDLLDLTLPAIDDVDLETLIEQKTFALVRAIDSTHQPRGRGQIVVQFFEKKRRKTYFFGKADEDVCWEQWTLDVTLAQPRTETDVLKVRRAMTKSLEKAAHKIIAIVNRDKDHIPPITTTDANPFPYQIVVNPKTVNENDWRPRIGLF
;
A
#
# COMPACT_ATOMS: atom_id res chain seq x y z
N MET A 1 -14.37 -1.92 -33.01
CA MET A 1 -15.43 -2.89 -32.66
C MET A 1 -14.87 -3.74 -31.52
N CYS A 2 -14.93 -3.36 -30.24
CA CYS A 2 -16.06 -3.19 -29.32
C CYS A 2 -16.90 -4.47 -29.12
N ASN A 3 -16.60 -5.23 -28.05
CA ASN A 3 -17.53 -5.78 -27.04
C ASN A 3 -16.73 -6.67 -26.06
N ARG A 4 -16.67 -6.37 -24.75
CA ARG A 4 -17.68 -6.60 -23.68
C ARG A 4 -18.03 -8.10 -23.60
N THR A 5 -17.85 -8.77 -22.45
CA THR A 5 -18.69 -8.59 -21.26
C THR A 5 -18.04 -9.12 -19.97
N CYS A 6 -18.11 -8.30 -18.92
CA CYS A 6 -17.92 -8.68 -17.52
C CYS A 6 -19.25 -9.25 -17.00
N GLY A 7 -19.25 -10.46 -16.46
CA GLY A 7 -20.44 -11.18 -16.01
C GLY A 7 -20.81 -10.86 -14.56
N MET A 8 -22.07 -10.45 -14.39
CA MET A 8 -22.78 -10.28 -13.13
C MET A 8 -22.84 -11.56 -12.28
N TRP A 9 -22.71 -11.42 -10.96
CA TRP A 9 -23.40 -12.28 -10.00
C TRP A 9 -24.21 -11.40 -9.04
N LEU A 10 -25.50 -11.25 -9.35
CA LEU A 10 -26.54 -10.74 -8.48
C LEU A 10 -27.45 -11.93 -8.16
N ALA A 11 -27.38 -12.43 -6.93
CA ALA A 11 -28.39 -13.35 -6.40
C ALA A 11 -28.85 -12.83 -5.04
N ARG A 12 -30.14 -12.55 -5.00
CA ARG A 12 -30.94 -11.92 -3.96
C ARG A 12 -31.57 -13.05 -3.15
N ILE A 13 -31.29 -13.15 -1.86
CA ILE A 13 -32.08 -13.98 -0.92
C ILE A 13 -32.34 -13.14 0.33
N MET A 14 -33.62 -12.91 0.61
CA MET A 14 -34.16 -12.22 1.79
C MET A 14 -34.03 -13.08 3.07
N PRO A 15 -34.10 -12.47 4.28
CA PRO A 15 -33.71 -13.11 5.53
C PRO A 15 -34.86 -13.90 6.20
N PRO A 16 -34.57 -14.87 7.07
CA PRO A 16 -35.56 -15.37 8.03
C PRO A 16 -35.60 -14.52 9.32
N ALA A 17 -36.80 -14.44 9.89
CA ALA A 17 -37.23 -13.69 11.07
C ALA A 17 -36.63 -14.17 12.41
N PRO A 18 -36.65 -13.35 13.49
CA PRO A 18 -36.02 -13.67 14.76
C PRO A 18 -36.87 -14.60 15.65
N PRO A 19 -36.26 -15.48 16.46
CA PRO A 19 -36.99 -16.24 17.47
C PRO A 19 -37.28 -15.40 18.72
N GLN A 20 -38.45 -15.64 19.27
CA GLN A 20 -39.06 -14.97 20.42
C GLN A 20 -38.44 -15.42 21.75
N PHE A 21 -38.36 -14.48 22.69
CA PHE A 21 -37.95 -14.69 24.09
C PHE A 21 -38.95 -15.56 24.86
N PRO A 22 -38.49 -16.40 25.81
CA PRO A 22 -39.24 -16.71 27.02
C PRO A 22 -38.78 -15.81 28.17
N SER A 23 -39.75 -15.13 28.76
CA SER A 23 -39.67 -14.34 29.99
C SER A 23 -39.30 -15.20 31.20
N PHE A 24 -38.23 -14.82 31.90
CA PHE A 24 -37.95 -15.26 33.27
C PHE A 24 -37.81 -14.06 34.20
N SER A 25 -38.74 -14.00 35.14
CA SER A 25 -38.76 -13.18 36.34
C SER A 25 -37.83 -13.78 37.40
N SER A 26 -36.90 -13.00 37.96
CA SER A 26 -36.45 -13.20 39.35
C SER A 26 -35.67 -12.01 39.91
N SER A 27 -36.27 -11.43 40.95
CA SER A 27 -35.71 -10.72 42.12
C SER A 27 -34.25 -10.23 42.14
N ALA A 28 -34.09 -8.92 42.27
CA ALA A 28 -32.92 -8.28 42.87
C ALA A 28 -33.23 -7.88 44.33
N PRO A 29 -32.30 -8.04 45.30
CA PRO A 29 -32.43 -7.46 46.62
C PRO A 29 -31.72 -6.08 46.70
N ALA A 30 -32.34 -5.17 47.47
CA ALA A 30 -31.85 -3.83 47.78
C ALA A 30 -30.69 -3.82 48.79
N PRO A 31 -29.98 -2.68 48.93
CA PRO A 31 -29.50 -2.27 50.24
C PRO A 31 -29.87 -0.83 50.61
N HIS A 32 -30.52 -0.73 51.77
CA HIS A 32 -30.42 0.26 52.86
C HIS A 32 -29.92 1.70 52.60
N LYS A 33 -30.79 2.68 52.96
CA LYS A 33 -30.42 4.03 53.43
C LYS A 33 -30.22 4.01 54.96
N PRO A 34 -29.46 4.97 55.55
CA PRO A 34 -30.13 6.10 56.23
C PRO A 34 -29.44 7.47 56.01
N LYS A 35 -30.22 8.57 55.82
CA LYS A 35 -30.46 9.73 56.73
C LYS A 35 -29.17 10.54 57.02
N THR A 36 -29.05 11.85 56.76
CA THR A 36 -29.89 12.99 57.21
C THR A 36 -29.53 14.30 56.45
N SER A 37 -30.42 15.28 56.53
CA SER A 37 -30.57 16.55 55.77
C SER A 37 -29.98 17.78 56.55
N PRO A 38 -30.33 19.07 56.30
CA PRO A 38 -30.09 19.97 55.14
C PRO A 38 -29.53 21.38 55.53
N ALA A 39 -29.06 22.14 54.53
CA ALA A 39 -29.00 23.63 54.49
C ALA A 39 -28.47 24.02 53.08
N HIS A 40 -28.88 25.04 52.32
CA HIS A 40 -29.67 26.25 52.56
C HIS A 40 -30.14 26.81 51.19
N LEU A 41 -31.42 27.19 51.13
CA LEU A 41 -32.13 28.23 50.34
C LEU A 41 -31.61 28.81 49.00
N LEU A 42 -32.52 28.74 48.02
CA LEU A 42 -32.68 29.54 46.79
C LEU A 42 -33.02 31.02 47.05
N ARG A 43 -32.67 31.94 46.12
CA ARG A 43 -33.61 32.82 45.38
C ARG A 43 -32.95 33.85 44.43
N TYR A 44 -33.79 34.32 43.48
CA TYR A 44 -33.70 35.43 42.49
C TYR A 44 -33.11 35.09 41.10
N GLN A 45 -33.87 34.79 40.03
CA GLN A 45 -34.95 35.51 39.27
C GLN A 45 -34.37 36.54 38.27
N ARG A 46 -34.22 36.18 36.97
CA ARG A 46 -35.13 36.36 35.78
C ARG A 46 -35.26 37.84 35.36
N GLN A 47 -34.76 38.27 34.19
CA GLN A 47 -35.48 38.59 32.90
C GLN A 47 -34.45 39.43 32.07
N HIS A 48 -34.26 39.35 30.75
CA HIS A 48 -35.17 39.68 29.64
C HIS A 48 -34.58 39.19 28.29
N THR A 49 -35.43 38.70 27.40
CA THR A 49 -35.24 38.66 25.93
C THR A 49 -35.64 40.01 25.31
N PRO A 50 -35.17 40.34 24.09
CA PRO A 50 -36.10 40.25 22.96
C PRO A 50 -35.49 39.68 21.66
N SER A 51 -36.40 39.53 20.70
CA SER A 51 -36.39 38.73 19.47
C SER A 51 -36.21 39.60 18.20
N LEU A 52 -35.93 38.93 17.06
CA LEU A 52 -36.09 39.33 15.64
C LEU A 52 -35.08 40.38 15.09
N ALA A 53 -34.50 40.30 13.88
CA ALA A 53 -34.81 39.61 12.62
C ALA A 53 -33.55 39.54 11.71
N PRO A 54 -33.57 38.84 10.56
CA PRO A 54 -32.40 38.50 9.73
C PRO A 54 -32.19 39.47 8.57
N LEU A 55 -30.95 39.70 8.12
CA LEU A 55 -30.68 40.42 6.87
C LEU A 55 -29.35 40.03 6.22
N CYS A 56 -29.43 39.88 4.89
CA CYS A 56 -28.39 40.00 3.87
C CYS A 56 -27.53 38.78 3.52
N GLN A 57 -28.05 38.01 2.55
CA GLN A 57 -27.26 37.34 1.52
C GLN A 57 -26.39 38.35 0.75
N PRO A 58 -25.14 38.03 0.40
CA PRO A 58 -24.44 38.76 -0.65
C PRO A 58 -24.77 38.16 -2.02
N THR A 59 -25.38 39.00 -2.86
CA THR A 59 -25.57 38.80 -4.29
C THR A 59 -24.21 38.62 -4.97
N ILE A 60 -23.93 37.43 -5.51
CA ILE A 60 -22.80 37.21 -6.41
C ILE A 60 -23.14 37.89 -7.73
N ALA A 61 -22.54 39.07 -7.96
CA ALA A 61 -22.53 39.69 -9.27
C ALA A 61 -21.68 38.84 -10.23
N LEU A 62 -22.30 38.38 -11.31
CA LEU A 62 -21.62 37.81 -12.48
C LEU A 62 -20.69 38.88 -13.06
N ALA A 63 -19.40 38.78 -12.76
CA ALA A 63 -18.36 39.44 -13.54
C ALA A 63 -18.02 38.52 -14.73
N THR A 64 -18.61 38.81 -15.88
CA THR A 64 -18.22 38.27 -17.18
C THR A 64 -16.79 38.71 -17.47
N GLN A 65 -15.81 37.87 -17.12
CA GLN A 65 -14.42 38.08 -17.49
C GLN A 65 -14.22 37.62 -18.93
N CYS A 66 -13.77 38.58 -19.75
CA CYS A 66 -13.36 38.40 -21.13
C CYS A 66 -12.32 37.28 -21.27
N LEU A 67 -12.66 36.27 -22.07
CA LEU A 67 -11.73 35.27 -22.57
C LEU A 67 -10.62 35.95 -23.40
N PRO A 68 -9.33 35.74 -23.11
CA PRO A 68 -8.27 36.08 -24.06
C PRO A 68 -8.31 35.13 -25.26
N ARG A 69 -8.22 35.70 -26.46
CA ARG A 69 -8.14 34.97 -27.74
C ARG A 69 -6.96 33.98 -27.72
N PRO A 70 -7.11 32.75 -28.26
CA PRO A 70 -5.97 31.87 -28.47
C PRO A 70 -5.07 32.46 -29.57
N VAL A 71 -3.82 32.75 -29.20
CA VAL A 71 -2.74 33.07 -30.13
C VAL A 71 -2.45 31.81 -30.95
N ARG A 72 -2.53 31.94 -32.27
CA ARG A 72 -2.13 30.91 -33.25
C ARG A 72 -0.68 30.48 -32.99
N SER A 73 -0.49 29.24 -32.60
CA SER A 73 0.83 28.60 -32.58
C SER A 73 1.34 28.42 -34.02
N PRO A 74 2.61 28.75 -34.34
CA PRO A 74 3.20 28.40 -35.61
C PRO A 74 3.45 26.89 -35.68
N SER A 75 3.07 26.32 -36.83
CA SER A 75 3.22 24.91 -37.22
C SER A 75 4.67 24.43 -37.06
N PRO A 76 4.93 23.24 -36.47
CA PRO A 76 6.27 22.68 -36.48
C PRO A 76 6.64 22.26 -37.91
N ALA A 77 7.76 22.79 -38.40
CA ALA A 77 8.37 22.40 -39.66
C ALA A 77 8.66 20.89 -39.65
N ALA A 78 8.30 20.22 -40.74
CA ALA A 78 8.49 18.80 -40.94
C ALA A 78 9.98 18.44 -40.87
N VAL A 79 10.31 17.52 -39.95
CA VAL A 79 11.62 16.86 -39.90
C VAL A 79 11.72 15.88 -41.08
N PRO A 80 12.75 15.94 -41.93
CA PRO A 80 12.91 14.96 -43.02
C PRO A 80 13.25 13.57 -42.47
N PRO A 81 12.77 12.49 -43.11
CA PRO A 81 13.01 11.12 -42.64
C PRO A 81 14.48 10.71 -42.82
N PRO A 82 15.00 9.80 -41.96
CA PRO A 82 16.36 9.28 -42.08
C PRO A 82 16.52 8.38 -43.32
N PRO A 83 17.74 8.27 -43.89
CA PRO A 83 18.01 7.44 -45.06
C PRO A 83 17.89 5.93 -44.75
N PRO A 84 17.55 5.10 -45.75
CA PRO A 84 17.42 3.66 -45.58
C PRO A 84 18.80 2.98 -45.39
N PRO A 85 18.86 1.84 -44.68
CA PRO A 85 20.11 1.08 -44.51
C PRO A 85 20.57 0.45 -45.84
N PRO A 86 21.89 0.20 -46.00
CA PRO A 86 22.44 -0.33 -47.23
C PRO A 86 21.96 -1.77 -47.50
N ARG A 87 21.55 -2.03 -48.76
CA ARG A 87 21.23 -3.36 -49.29
C ARG A 87 22.48 -4.23 -49.29
N ASN A 88 22.50 -5.24 -48.42
CA ASN A 88 23.51 -6.28 -48.45
C ASN A 88 23.21 -7.27 -49.59
N ASN A 89 23.88 -7.09 -50.73
CA ASN A 89 23.86 -8.04 -51.83
C ASN A 89 24.83 -9.20 -51.53
N ALA A 90 24.37 -10.20 -50.78
CA ALA A 90 25.03 -11.50 -50.72
C ALA A 90 24.20 -12.52 -51.51
N ALA A 91 24.62 -12.71 -52.76
CA ALA A 91 24.06 -13.68 -53.68
C ALA A 91 24.30 -15.12 -53.20
N TRP A 92 23.21 -15.84 -52.95
CA TRP A 92 23.24 -17.29 -52.72
C TRP A 92 23.51 -18.01 -54.05
N ARG A 93 24.73 -18.50 -54.25
CA ARG A 93 25.01 -19.52 -55.27
C ARG A 93 24.49 -20.87 -54.79
N ARG A 94 23.49 -21.39 -55.51
CA ARG A 94 23.09 -22.79 -55.50
C ARG A 94 24.26 -23.69 -55.90
N ARG A 95 24.53 -24.73 -55.12
CA ARG A 95 25.08 -25.99 -55.62
C ARG A 95 24.44 -27.14 -54.85
N ALA A 96 23.87 -28.07 -55.61
CA ALA A 96 23.18 -29.26 -55.16
C ALA A 96 24.18 -30.39 -54.87
N GLY A 97 23.77 -31.30 -53.97
CA GLY A 97 24.16 -32.71 -53.97
C GLY A 97 25.22 -33.11 -52.95
N SER A 98 24.80 -33.71 -51.82
CA SER A 98 25.02 -35.14 -51.54
C SER A 98 24.63 -35.50 -50.10
N SER A 99 23.89 -36.61 -50.00
CA SER A 99 23.50 -37.40 -48.84
C SER A 99 24.53 -37.49 -47.70
N GLN A 100 24.07 -37.34 -46.44
CA GLN A 100 24.11 -38.39 -45.38
C GLN A 100 23.91 -37.82 -43.96
N HIS A 101 23.21 -38.61 -43.14
CA HIS A 101 23.05 -38.52 -41.67
C HIS A 101 22.21 -37.38 -41.06
N ARG A 102 20.92 -37.69 -40.85
CA ARG A 102 20.10 -37.07 -39.79
C ARG A 102 20.64 -37.52 -38.42
N PRO A 103 21.02 -36.61 -37.51
CA PRO A 103 21.12 -36.96 -36.10
C PRO A 103 19.71 -37.16 -35.53
N PRO A 104 19.54 -38.00 -34.49
CA PRO A 104 18.25 -38.21 -33.86
C PRO A 104 17.78 -36.89 -33.25
N PHE A 105 16.50 -36.58 -33.48
CA PHE A 105 15.78 -35.50 -32.82
C PHE A 105 15.67 -35.87 -31.34
N THR A 106 16.72 -35.62 -30.56
CA THR A 106 16.58 -35.53 -29.12
C THR A 106 15.74 -34.29 -28.88
N SER A 107 14.46 -34.51 -28.57
CA SER A 107 13.62 -33.52 -27.92
C SER A 107 14.31 -33.16 -26.62
N THR A 108 15.24 -32.21 -26.68
CA THR A 108 15.71 -31.49 -25.52
C THR A 108 14.50 -30.70 -25.08
N LYS A 109 13.64 -31.34 -24.27
CA LYS A 109 12.89 -30.60 -23.25
C LYS A 109 13.97 -29.77 -22.58
N ALA A 110 14.01 -28.49 -22.92
CA ALA A 110 14.65 -27.50 -22.09
C ALA A 110 13.95 -27.67 -20.75
N HIS A 111 14.56 -28.49 -19.90
CA HIS A 111 14.41 -28.40 -18.47
C HIS A 111 14.90 -26.97 -18.24
N ALA A 112 13.95 -26.03 -18.25
CA ALA A 112 14.16 -24.72 -17.70
C ALA A 112 14.57 -25.04 -16.26
N SER A 113 15.88 -25.14 -16.05
CA SER A 113 16.49 -25.02 -14.75
C SER A 113 15.85 -23.77 -14.20
N MET A 114 14.94 -23.97 -13.25
CA MET A 114 14.29 -22.89 -12.54
C MET A 114 15.43 -22.29 -11.72
N GLU A 115 16.20 -21.41 -12.36
CA GLU A 115 17.11 -20.51 -11.66
C GLU A 115 16.24 -19.91 -10.55
N PRO A 116 16.61 -20.05 -9.27
CA PRO A 116 15.86 -19.45 -8.19
C PRO A 116 15.77 -17.96 -8.52
N ARG A 117 14.62 -17.52 -9.03
CA ARG A 117 14.44 -16.13 -9.43
C ARG A 117 14.73 -15.34 -8.16
N ARG A 118 15.77 -14.51 -8.21
CA ARG A 118 16.10 -13.61 -7.11
C ARG A 118 14.81 -12.86 -6.76
N ARG A 119 14.40 -12.93 -5.50
CA ARG A 119 13.17 -12.28 -5.03
C ARG A 119 13.19 -10.82 -5.50
N PRO A 120 12.10 -10.30 -6.08
CA PRO A 120 12.03 -8.88 -6.41
C PRO A 120 12.13 -8.02 -5.16
N GLU A 121 13.02 -7.03 -5.22
CA GLU A 121 13.27 -6.06 -4.16
C GLU A 121 13.07 -4.66 -4.71
N TYR A 122 12.19 -3.89 -4.05
CA TYR A 122 11.82 -2.54 -4.49
C TYR A 122 12.16 -1.52 -3.43
N ASN A 123 12.89 -0.47 -3.80
CA ASN A 123 13.28 0.60 -2.87
C ASN A 123 12.47 1.88 -3.15
N LEU A 124 11.89 2.47 -2.12
CA LEU A 124 11.15 3.73 -2.15
C LEU A 124 11.87 4.77 -1.30
N GLU A 125 12.21 5.91 -1.89
CA GLU A 125 12.79 7.04 -1.16
C GLU A 125 11.66 7.93 -0.65
N ILE A 126 11.58 8.09 0.68
CA ILE A 126 10.54 8.84 1.35
C ILE A 126 11.16 10.03 2.07
N PHE A 127 10.64 11.22 1.78
CA PHE A 127 11.02 12.45 2.45
C PHE A 127 9.82 13.05 3.18
N ALA A 128 9.95 13.27 4.49
CA ALA A 128 8.89 13.82 5.33
C ALA A 128 9.45 14.64 6.48
N ASP A 129 8.64 15.52 7.07
CA ASP A 129 8.97 16.22 8.32
C ASP A 129 8.48 15.44 9.54
N ALA A 130 8.88 15.89 10.74
CA ALA A 130 8.50 15.23 12.00
C ALA A 130 6.98 15.24 12.26
N ALA A 131 6.25 16.23 11.74
CA ALA A 131 4.81 16.33 11.93
C ALA A 131 4.06 15.28 11.10
N CYS A 132 4.47 15.05 9.86
CA CYS A 132 3.72 14.20 8.93
C CYS A 132 4.35 12.82 8.67
N VAL A 133 5.57 12.54 9.14
CA VAL A 133 6.27 11.26 8.86
C VAL A 133 5.42 10.04 9.17
N LYS A 134 4.64 10.05 10.26
CA LYS A 134 3.78 8.92 10.61
C LYS A 134 2.72 8.70 9.54
N ASP A 135 1.98 9.74 9.17
CA ASP A 135 0.90 9.61 8.19
C ASP A 135 1.43 9.30 6.79
N VAL A 136 2.57 9.87 6.39
CA VAL A 136 3.22 9.58 5.10
C VAL A 136 3.63 8.11 5.01
N VAL A 137 4.30 7.58 6.04
CA VAL A 137 4.71 6.16 6.04
C VAL A 137 3.50 5.23 6.05
N LYS A 138 2.49 5.50 6.89
CA LYS A 138 1.24 4.73 6.90
C LYS A 138 0.57 4.71 5.53
N ALA A 139 0.40 5.86 4.89
CA ALA A 139 -0.27 5.95 3.58
C ALA A 139 0.45 5.12 2.50
N ILE A 140 1.79 5.12 2.50
CA ILE A 140 2.58 4.33 1.55
C ILE A 140 2.46 2.83 1.84
N LEU A 141 2.51 2.42 3.12
CA LEU A 141 2.32 1.03 3.52
C LEU A 141 0.92 0.52 3.12
N HIS A 142 -0.13 1.28 3.40
CA HIS A 142 -1.49 0.96 2.95
C HIS A 142 -1.59 0.84 1.43
N THR A 143 -0.92 1.72 0.68
CA THR A 143 -0.89 1.64 -0.78
C THR A 143 -0.23 0.35 -1.27
N ILE A 144 0.86 -0.09 -0.64
CA ILE A 144 1.51 -1.38 -0.95
C ILE A 144 0.58 -2.54 -0.64
N PHE A 145 0.03 -2.58 0.59
CA PHE A 145 -0.88 -3.66 1.00
C PHE A 145 -2.14 -3.70 0.14
N PHE A 146 -2.69 -2.56 -0.27
CA PHE A 146 -3.86 -2.52 -1.16
C PHE A 146 -3.65 -3.32 -2.46
N HIS A 147 -2.41 -3.38 -2.96
CA HIS A 147 -2.06 -4.09 -4.19
C HIS A 147 -1.51 -5.51 -3.96
N ARG A 148 -1.27 -5.91 -2.70
CA ARG A 148 -0.54 -7.14 -2.33
C ARG A 148 -1.18 -7.94 -1.19
N TYR A 149 -2.28 -7.45 -0.64
CA TYR A 149 -3.07 -8.14 0.38
C TYR A 149 -4.25 -8.83 -0.32
N PHE A 150 -4.19 -10.16 -0.37
CA PHE A 150 -5.12 -11.00 -1.16
C PHE A 150 -6.30 -11.52 -0.33
N THR A 151 -6.57 -10.88 0.80
CA THR A 151 -7.76 -11.15 1.61
C THR A 151 -8.94 -10.37 1.06
N SER A 152 -10.15 -10.76 1.43
CA SER A 152 -11.33 -9.95 1.14
C SER A 152 -11.28 -8.66 1.95
N ILE A 153 -10.94 -7.56 1.30
CA ILE A 153 -10.84 -6.22 1.90
C ILE A 153 -11.92 -5.29 1.40
N SER A 154 -12.37 -4.39 2.28
CA SER A 154 -13.14 -3.23 1.89
C SER A 154 -12.19 -2.10 1.49
N PRO A 155 -12.28 -1.57 0.25
CA PRO A 155 -11.45 -0.46 -0.16
C PRO A 155 -11.88 0.83 0.56
N LEU A 156 -10.89 1.57 1.05
CA LEU A 156 -11.05 2.91 1.61
C LEU A 156 -10.12 3.88 0.86
N THR A 157 -10.40 5.17 0.94
CA THR A 157 -9.48 6.23 0.48
C THR A 157 -9.11 7.13 1.64
N ARG A 158 -7.86 7.57 1.68
CA ARG A 158 -7.37 8.53 2.68
C ARG A 158 -6.70 9.71 1.98
N ASP A 159 -7.12 10.90 2.37
CA ASP A 159 -6.49 12.14 1.90
C ASP A 159 -5.28 12.48 2.77
N LEU A 160 -4.15 12.73 2.13
CA LEU A 160 -2.93 13.16 2.77
C LEU A 160 -2.17 14.13 1.87
N LEU A 161 -1.88 15.31 2.42
CA LEU A 161 -1.34 16.45 1.66
C LEU A 161 -2.29 16.81 0.52
N ASP A 162 -1.85 16.67 -0.73
CA ASP A 162 -2.62 16.98 -1.93
C ASP A 162 -2.94 15.70 -2.74
N LEU A 163 -2.93 14.54 -2.07
CA LEU A 163 -3.17 13.22 -2.68
C LEU A 163 -4.27 12.44 -1.96
N THR A 164 -5.06 11.71 -2.74
CA THR A 164 -6.01 10.70 -2.27
C THR A 164 -5.43 9.32 -2.58
N LEU A 165 -5.11 8.55 -1.54
CA LEU A 165 -4.43 7.25 -1.66
C LEU A 165 -5.36 6.10 -1.22
N PRO A 166 -5.23 4.91 -1.82
CA PRO A 166 -6.00 3.76 -1.40
C PRO A 166 -5.55 3.28 -0.01
N ALA A 167 -6.51 2.85 0.79
CA ALA A 167 -6.34 2.29 2.11
C ALA A 167 -7.17 1.02 2.27
N ILE A 168 -6.80 0.23 3.28
CA ILE A 168 -7.48 -1.01 3.64
C ILE A 168 -8.14 -0.79 4.98
N ASP A 169 -9.43 -1.11 5.06
CA ASP A 169 -10.19 -1.12 6.31
C ASP A 169 -10.04 -2.48 7.02
N ASP A 170 -8.90 -2.68 7.70
CA ASP A 170 -8.56 -3.88 8.47
C ASP A 170 -7.85 -3.45 9.76
N VAL A 171 -8.47 -3.73 10.91
CA VAL A 171 -8.02 -3.24 12.22
C VAL A 171 -6.68 -3.82 12.67
N ASP A 172 -6.43 -5.09 12.33
CA ASP A 172 -5.21 -5.79 12.72
C ASP A 172 -4.02 -5.25 11.90
N LEU A 173 -4.24 -5.05 10.60
CA LEU A 173 -3.28 -4.43 9.70
C LEU A 173 -2.98 -2.98 10.08
N GLU A 174 -4.01 -2.15 10.33
CA GLU A 174 -3.83 -0.75 10.76
C GLU A 174 -3.03 -0.70 12.06
N THR A 175 -3.37 -1.52 13.05
CA THR A 175 -2.67 -1.58 14.34
C THR A 175 -1.20 -1.96 14.15
N LEU A 176 -0.90 -2.97 13.31
CA LEU A 176 0.47 -3.36 13.00
C LEU A 176 1.24 -2.23 12.31
N ILE A 177 0.64 -1.60 11.30
CA ILE A 177 1.23 -0.48 10.56
C ILE A 177 1.54 0.69 11.51
N GLU A 178 0.62 1.02 12.42
CA GLU A 178 0.81 2.07 13.42
C GLU A 178 1.96 1.74 14.39
N GLN A 179 2.00 0.52 14.93
CA GLN A 179 3.06 0.08 15.83
C GLN A 179 4.44 0.18 15.18
N LYS A 180 4.56 -0.26 13.92
CA LYS A 180 5.83 -0.26 13.18
C LYS A 180 6.25 1.14 12.78
N THR A 181 5.29 1.99 12.41
CA THR A 181 5.54 3.40 12.14
C THR A 181 6.00 4.13 13.40
N PHE A 182 5.40 3.86 14.56
CA PHE A 182 5.84 4.42 15.84
C PHE A 182 7.26 3.96 16.20
N ALA A 183 7.57 2.68 16.02
CA ALA A 183 8.90 2.14 16.24
C ALA A 183 9.94 2.77 15.30
N LEU A 184 9.58 3.02 14.03
CA LEU A 184 10.43 3.73 13.07
C LEU A 184 10.76 5.14 13.53
N VAL A 185 9.74 5.94 13.89
CA VAL A 185 9.96 7.32 14.35
C VAL A 185 10.85 7.35 15.59
N ARG A 186 10.59 6.48 16.58
CA ARG A 186 11.47 6.37 17.76
C ARG A 186 12.90 5.99 17.41
N ALA A 187 13.09 5.13 16.41
CA ALA A 187 14.42 4.72 15.99
C ALA A 187 15.16 5.82 15.21
N ILE A 188 14.44 6.65 14.44
CA ILE A 188 14.99 7.83 13.77
C ILE A 188 15.42 8.89 14.80
N ASP A 189 14.61 9.10 15.83
CA ASP A 189 14.89 10.07 16.89
C ASP A 189 16.01 9.61 17.83
N SER A 190 16.23 8.29 17.94
CA SER A 190 17.32 7.76 18.75
C SER A 190 18.68 8.16 18.16
N THR A 191 19.54 8.76 18.99
CA THR A 191 20.85 9.37 18.66
C THR A 191 21.86 8.45 17.95
N HIS A 192 21.52 7.17 17.73
CA HIS A 192 22.35 6.18 17.07
C HIS A 192 22.21 6.13 15.54
N GLN A 193 21.24 6.83 14.93
CA GLN A 193 21.14 6.92 13.48
C GLN A 193 21.76 8.22 12.94
N PRO A 194 22.75 8.14 12.03
CA PRO A 194 23.29 9.34 11.40
C PRO A 194 22.21 9.99 10.52
N ARG A 195 21.90 11.26 10.81
CA ARG A 195 21.15 12.20 9.93
C ARG A 195 19.62 12.05 9.87
N GLY A 196 18.96 11.55 10.92
CA GLY A 196 17.48 11.50 10.94
C GLY A 196 16.91 10.62 9.84
N ARG A 197 17.59 9.50 9.54
CA ARG A 197 17.16 8.51 8.55
C ARG A 197 16.75 7.22 9.24
N GLY A 198 15.79 6.54 8.64
CA GLY A 198 15.33 5.23 9.08
C GLY A 198 14.85 4.42 7.89
N GLN A 199 14.74 3.12 8.09
CA GLN A 199 14.28 2.19 7.07
C GLN A 199 13.13 1.35 7.62
N ILE A 200 12.13 1.11 6.80
CA ILE A 200 11.05 0.16 7.10
C ILE A 200 10.87 -0.77 5.90
N VAL A 201 10.78 -2.06 6.15
CA VAL A 201 10.76 -3.10 5.12
C VAL A 201 9.50 -3.94 5.27
N VAL A 202 8.78 -4.13 4.17
CA VAL A 202 7.64 -5.04 4.04
C VAL A 202 8.08 -6.25 3.24
N GLN A 203 7.80 -7.45 3.75
CA GLN A 203 8.11 -8.72 3.09
C GLN A 203 6.84 -9.54 2.97
N PHE A 204 6.64 -10.16 1.80
CA PHE A 204 5.56 -11.10 1.54
C PHE A 204 6.12 -12.51 1.35
N PHE A 205 5.47 -13.49 1.95
CA PHE A 205 5.94 -14.87 2.02
C PHE A 205 4.93 -15.84 1.40
N GLU A 206 5.43 -17.01 1.01
CA GLU A 206 4.65 -18.17 0.60
C GLU A 206 4.95 -19.31 1.57
N LYS A 207 3.91 -19.93 2.12
CA LYS A 207 4.04 -21.14 2.94
C LYS A 207 4.32 -22.34 2.05
N LYS A 208 5.58 -22.77 1.96
CA LYS A 208 5.96 -23.93 1.18
C LYS A 208 5.98 -25.18 2.05
N ARG A 209 5.02 -26.08 1.81
CA ARG A 209 5.06 -27.43 2.37
C ARG A 209 6.13 -28.26 1.65
N ARG A 210 7.30 -28.44 2.26
CA ARG A 210 8.27 -29.41 1.75
C ARG A 210 7.83 -30.83 2.11
N LYS A 211 7.71 -31.69 1.10
CA LYS A 211 7.49 -33.12 1.28
C LYS A 211 8.83 -33.77 1.63
N THR A 212 9.21 -33.74 2.91
CA THR A 212 10.37 -34.49 3.40
C THR A 212 9.98 -35.96 3.55
N TYR A 213 10.52 -36.83 2.70
CA TYR A 213 10.16 -38.24 2.64
C TYR A 213 10.64 -39.08 3.85
N PHE A 214 11.48 -38.52 4.73
CA PHE A 214 12.07 -39.24 5.87
C PHE A 214 12.30 -38.30 7.07
N PHE A 215 11.30 -38.08 7.92
CA PHE A 215 11.40 -37.33 9.20
C PHE A 215 11.30 -35.78 9.12
N GLY A 216 10.06 -35.28 9.16
CA GLY A 216 9.77 -33.93 9.63
C GLY A 216 8.94 -33.08 8.66
N LYS A 217 7.77 -32.61 9.12
CA LYS A 217 7.09 -31.46 8.50
C LYS A 217 7.91 -30.22 8.86
N ALA A 218 8.66 -29.68 7.91
CA ALA A 218 9.17 -28.33 8.01
C ALA A 218 8.33 -27.48 7.04
N ASP A 219 7.36 -26.76 7.58
CA ASP A 219 6.74 -25.66 6.85
C ASP A 219 7.81 -24.56 6.74
N GLU A 220 8.15 -24.15 5.52
CA GLU A 220 9.16 -23.14 5.24
C GLU A 220 8.49 -21.92 4.61
N ASP A 221 8.70 -20.73 5.20
CA ASP A 221 8.22 -19.47 4.65
C ASP A 221 9.25 -18.88 3.69
N VAL A 222 8.90 -18.79 2.41
CA VAL A 222 9.78 -18.26 1.36
C VAL A 222 9.35 -16.84 1.01
N CYS A 223 10.22 -15.84 1.20
CA CYS A 223 9.96 -14.46 0.82
C CYS A 223 9.95 -14.31 -0.72
N TRP A 224 8.80 -13.98 -1.30
CA TRP A 224 8.63 -13.83 -2.75
C TRP A 224 8.63 -12.37 -3.22
N GLU A 225 8.45 -11.39 -2.32
CA GLU A 225 8.52 -9.96 -2.66
C GLU A 225 8.93 -9.12 -1.44
N GLN A 226 9.78 -8.11 -1.65
CA GLN A 226 10.19 -7.18 -0.60
C GLN A 226 10.11 -5.72 -1.06
N TRP A 227 9.56 -4.86 -0.20
CA TRP A 227 9.56 -3.41 -0.35
C TRP A 227 10.34 -2.76 0.78
N THR A 228 11.31 -1.95 0.43
CA THR A 228 12.14 -1.18 1.36
C THR A 228 11.80 0.30 1.22
N LEU A 229 11.40 0.95 2.31
CA LEU A 229 11.15 2.38 2.38
C LEU A 229 12.30 3.03 3.13
N ASP A 230 13.08 3.83 2.43
CA ASP A 230 14.15 4.65 2.99
C ASP A 230 13.60 6.01 3.36
N VAL A 231 13.38 6.23 4.66
CA VAL A 231 12.76 7.44 5.20
C VAL A 231 13.83 8.44 5.63
N THR A 232 13.72 9.66 5.14
CA THR A 232 14.59 10.78 5.49
C THR A 232 13.76 11.89 6.14
N LEU A 233 14.13 12.24 7.38
CA LEU A 233 13.44 13.26 8.15
C LEU A 233 13.99 14.66 7.85
N ALA A 234 13.10 15.56 7.47
CA ALA A 234 13.39 16.98 7.31
C ALA A 234 13.30 17.70 8.66
N GLN A 235 14.24 18.59 8.92
CA GLN A 235 14.23 19.50 10.07
C GLN A 235 14.18 20.96 9.57
N PRO A 236 13.00 21.45 9.14
CA PRO A 236 12.87 22.85 8.73
C PRO A 236 13.16 23.76 9.93
N ARG A 237 13.97 24.82 9.73
CA ARG A 237 14.36 25.76 10.80
C ARG A 237 13.69 27.12 10.69
N THR A 238 13.16 27.47 9.52
CA THR A 238 12.49 28.74 9.24
C THR A 238 11.13 28.49 8.58
N GLU A 239 10.22 29.46 8.64
CA GLU A 239 8.92 29.36 7.96
C GLU A 239 9.06 29.15 6.44
N THR A 240 10.08 29.76 5.84
CA THR A 240 10.39 29.56 4.42
C THR A 240 10.80 28.11 4.12
N ASP A 241 11.54 27.47 5.03
CA ASP A 241 11.92 26.06 4.89
C ASP A 241 10.72 25.13 5.06
N VAL A 242 9.78 25.43 5.97
CA VAL A 242 8.55 24.64 6.16
C VAL A 242 7.78 24.55 4.84
N LEU A 243 7.60 25.67 4.13
CA LEU A 243 6.90 25.68 2.84
C LEU A 243 7.63 24.85 1.76
N LYS A 244 8.95 24.93 1.71
CA LYS A 244 9.77 24.14 0.76
C LYS A 244 9.70 22.64 1.10
N VAL A 245 9.83 22.29 2.37
CA VAL A 245 9.76 20.91 2.87
C VAL A 245 8.38 20.32 2.59
N ARG A 246 7.29 21.05 2.84
CA ARG A 246 5.93 20.59 2.52
C ARG A 246 5.78 20.26 1.03
N ARG A 247 6.24 21.14 0.13
CA ARG A 247 6.19 20.88 -1.33
C ARG A 247 7.04 19.66 -1.73
N ALA A 248 8.22 19.52 -1.15
CA ALA A 248 9.10 18.39 -1.41
C ALA A 248 8.51 17.06 -0.89
N MET A 249 7.86 17.10 0.27
CA MET A 249 7.17 15.96 0.88
C MET A 249 5.98 15.52 0.03
N THR A 250 5.12 16.44 -0.42
CA THR A 250 4.02 16.12 -1.36
C THR A 250 4.55 15.43 -2.61
N LYS A 251 5.59 15.99 -3.24
CA LYS A 251 6.21 15.41 -4.43
C LYS A 251 6.84 14.04 -4.16
N SER A 252 7.43 13.85 -2.99
CA SER A 252 8.00 12.56 -2.58
C SER A 252 6.91 11.50 -2.43
N LEU A 253 5.79 11.84 -1.79
CA LEU A 253 4.64 10.95 -1.61
C LEU A 253 4.02 10.58 -2.97
N GLU A 254 3.82 11.58 -3.84
CA GLU A 254 3.32 11.38 -5.20
C GLU A 254 4.22 10.44 -6.01
N LYS A 255 5.54 10.69 -5.99
CA LYS A 255 6.51 9.83 -6.68
C LYS A 255 6.48 8.40 -6.15
N ALA A 256 6.38 8.21 -4.84
CA ALA A 256 6.32 6.89 -4.22
C ALA A 256 5.05 6.13 -4.62
N ALA A 257 3.88 6.77 -4.56
CA ALA A 257 2.60 6.18 -4.95
C ALA A 257 2.59 5.75 -6.43
N HIS A 258 3.00 6.64 -7.34
CA HIS A 258 3.10 6.31 -8.77
C HIS A 258 4.11 5.18 -9.03
N LYS A 259 5.23 5.17 -8.30
CA LYS A 259 6.23 4.10 -8.41
C LYS A 259 5.66 2.75 -7.97
N ILE A 260 4.89 2.70 -6.88
CA ILE A 260 4.17 1.50 -6.45
C ILE A 260 3.26 1.03 -7.58
N ILE A 261 2.36 1.89 -8.07
CA ILE A 261 1.39 1.56 -9.13
C ILE A 261 2.09 1.05 -10.39
N ALA A 262 3.19 1.67 -10.80
CA ALA A 262 3.96 1.24 -11.97
C ALA A 262 4.57 -0.16 -11.77
N ILE A 263 5.19 -0.41 -10.61
CA ILE A 263 5.81 -1.71 -10.28
C ILE A 263 4.74 -2.80 -10.17
N VAL A 264 3.67 -2.57 -9.40
CA VAL A 264 2.64 -3.61 -9.18
C VAL A 264 1.89 -3.98 -10.45
N ASN A 265 1.81 -3.06 -11.42
CA ASN A 265 1.21 -3.33 -12.72
C ASN A 265 2.15 -4.06 -13.68
N ARG A 266 3.46 -3.78 -13.60
CA ARG A 266 4.50 -4.42 -14.43
C ARG A 266 4.88 -5.81 -13.94
N ASP A 267 5.09 -5.94 -12.64
CA ASP A 267 5.68 -7.11 -12.01
C ASP A 267 4.57 -7.91 -11.32
N LYS A 268 4.02 -8.90 -12.06
CA LYS A 268 2.95 -9.80 -11.59
C LYS A 268 3.34 -11.28 -11.68
N ASP A 269 4.30 -11.62 -12.55
CA ASP A 269 4.67 -13.02 -12.87
C ASP A 269 5.37 -13.76 -11.72
N HIS A 270 5.78 -13.04 -10.68
CA HIS A 270 6.43 -13.60 -9.49
C HIS A 270 5.46 -13.82 -8.32
N ILE A 271 4.19 -13.40 -8.45
CA ILE A 271 3.17 -13.65 -7.42
C ILE A 271 2.87 -15.16 -7.41
N PRO A 272 3.05 -15.87 -6.28
CA PRO A 272 2.83 -17.31 -6.24
C PRO A 272 1.36 -17.68 -6.48
N PRO A 273 1.07 -18.92 -6.94
CA PRO A 273 -0.30 -19.40 -7.03
C PRO A 273 -0.93 -19.54 -5.63
N ILE A 274 -2.19 -19.16 -5.49
CA ILE A 274 -2.95 -19.39 -4.26
C ILE A 274 -3.23 -20.90 -4.15
N THR A 275 -2.59 -21.55 -3.19
CA THR A 275 -2.69 -23.02 -2.99
C THR A 275 -3.51 -23.41 -1.76
N THR A 276 -3.92 -22.45 -0.93
CA THR A 276 -4.69 -22.68 0.30
C THR A 276 -6.01 -21.90 0.28
N THR A 277 -6.94 -22.32 1.12
CA THR A 277 -8.21 -21.62 1.39
C THR A 277 -8.13 -20.74 2.64
N ASP A 278 -6.92 -20.48 3.14
CA ASP A 278 -6.71 -19.64 4.32
C ASP A 278 -7.17 -18.21 4.02
N ALA A 279 -7.65 -17.50 5.06
CA ALA A 279 -8.14 -16.12 4.91
C ALA A 279 -7.07 -15.20 4.30
N ASN A 280 -5.79 -15.42 4.61
CA ASN A 280 -4.64 -14.75 3.99
C ASN A 280 -3.67 -15.77 3.36
N PRO A 281 -3.60 -15.88 2.03
CA PRO A 281 -2.77 -16.87 1.35
C PRO A 281 -1.27 -16.54 1.40
N PHE A 282 -0.90 -15.27 1.63
CA PHE A 282 0.50 -14.82 1.67
C PHE A 282 0.80 -14.11 2.99
N PRO A 283 1.49 -14.77 3.93
CA PRO A 283 1.95 -14.11 5.15
C PRO A 283 2.83 -12.90 4.84
N TYR A 284 2.88 -11.94 5.75
CA TYR A 284 3.70 -10.75 5.60
C TYR A 284 4.39 -10.37 6.90
N GLN A 285 5.48 -9.61 6.77
CA GLN A 285 6.22 -9.06 7.90
C GLN A 285 6.60 -7.61 7.62
N ILE A 286 6.51 -6.77 8.66
CA ILE A 286 7.04 -5.40 8.64
C ILE A 286 8.19 -5.30 9.63
N VAL A 287 9.37 -4.94 9.14
CA VAL A 287 10.63 -4.84 9.89
C VAL A 287 11.12 -3.41 9.87
N VAL A 288 11.44 -2.87 11.05
CA VAL A 288 12.00 -1.51 11.20
C VAL A 288 13.50 -1.61 11.40
N ASN A 289 14.25 -0.80 10.65
CA ASN A 289 15.71 -0.77 10.62
C ASN A 289 16.29 -2.19 10.60
N PRO A 290 15.99 -2.99 9.57
CA PRO A 290 16.57 -4.31 9.47
C PRO A 290 18.08 -4.16 9.58
N LYS A 291 18.68 -4.87 10.53
CA LYS A 291 20.14 -4.97 10.59
C LYS A 291 20.56 -5.53 9.24
N THR A 292 21.59 -4.96 8.61
CA THR A 292 22.22 -5.59 7.45
C THR A 292 22.68 -6.96 7.91
N VAL A 293 21.87 -7.97 7.65
CA VAL A 293 22.25 -9.35 7.86
C VAL A 293 23.34 -9.56 6.83
N ASN A 294 24.62 -9.52 7.26
CA ASN A 294 25.69 -10.12 6.48
C ASN A 294 25.16 -11.49 6.02
N GLU A 295 25.31 -11.81 4.74
CA GLU A 295 24.65 -12.91 3.99
C GLU A 295 24.73 -14.32 4.62
N ASN A 296 25.30 -14.49 5.81
CA ASN A 296 25.58 -15.75 6.49
C ASN A 296 24.65 -16.09 7.68
N ASP A 297 23.70 -15.25 8.08
CA ASP A 297 22.86 -15.52 9.28
C ASP A 297 21.58 -16.35 9.00
N TRP A 298 21.53 -17.04 7.85
CA TRP A 298 20.49 -18.03 7.52
C TRP A 298 20.64 -19.36 8.29
N ARG A 299 21.51 -19.43 9.29
CA ARG A 299 21.61 -20.62 10.14
C ARG A 299 20.45 -20.62 11.13
N PRO A 300 19.59 -21.66 11.13
CA PRO A 300 18.55 -21.77 12.15
C PRO A 300 19.24 -21.88 13.50
N ARG A 301 18.94 -20.95 14.42
CA ARG A 301 19.28 -21.13 15.84
C ARG A 301 18.47 -22.31 16.33
N ILE A 302 19.09 -23.48 16.34
CA ILE A 302 18.66 -24.62 17.15
C ILE A 302 18.63 -24.09 18.59
N GLY A 303 17.43 -23.87 19.10
CA GLY A 303 17.19 -23.58 20.50
C GLY A 303 17.60 -24.80 21.31
N LEU A 304 18.65 -24.66 22.11
CA LEU A 304 18.91 -25.49 23.26
C LEU A 304 18.22 -24.81 24.46
N PHE A 305 17.06 -25.35 24.85
CA PHE A 305 16.51 -25.28 26.19
C PHE A 305 15.95 -26.65 26.53
#